data_AF-A0A845G4T9-F1
#
_entry.id   AF-A0A845G4T9-F1
#
_cell.length_a   1.000
_cell.length_b   1.000
_cell.length_c   1.000
_cell.angle_alpha   90.00
_cell.angle_beta   90.00
_cell.angle_gamma   90.00
#
_symmetry.space_group_name_H-M   'P 1'
#
loop_
_entity.id
_entity.type
_entity.pdbx_description
1 polymer ?
#
loop_
_entity_poly.entity_id
_entity_poly.type
_entity_poly.pdbx_seq_one_letter_code
_entity_poly.pdbx_strand_id
1 'polypeptide(L)'
;MAGRGRCRAAAAGHHSAAGMAGHGSLRRPMTRWWNQTGVWRGLAGAALAACVALGALLVLRPEPPGPAWMAVLSAPQDNSAAWLALVSADRQLTLTPLHGTVVANRKALQLWISAPGWAAPVSLGLLEQDRQAKLALDKLPPLEAGWSLEMTLEPQGGSAAPGGPVLYAGQAVKPR
;
A
#
# COMPACT_ATOMS: atom_id res chain seq x y z
N MET A 1 -42.51 79.42 32.24
CA MET A 1 -43.85 79.74 32.82
C MET A 1 -44.80 78.63 32.41
N ALA A 2 -45.12 77.68 33.30
CA ALA A 2 -46.42 77.58 33.99
C ALA A 2 -47.60 77.38 33.02
N GLY A 3 -48.45 76.35 33.09
CA GLY A 3 -48.64 75.41 34.19
C GLY A 3 -49.63 74.26 33.89
N ARG A 4 -49.62 73.32 34.84
CA ARG A 4 -50.66 72.41 35.37
C ARG A 4 -51.89 72.10 34.52
N GLY A 5 -52.23 70.80 34.50
CA GLY A 5 -53.62 70.34 34.47
C GLY A 5 -53.76 68.85 34.17
N ARG A 6 -53.79 68.00 35.21
CA ARG A 6 -54.23 66.59 35.09
C ARG A 6 -55.76 66.54 35.13
N CYS A 7 -56.38 65.69 34.32
CA CYS A 7 -57.69 65.09 34.61
C CYS A 7 -57.66 63.57 34.30
N ARG A 8 -58.08 62.78 35.30
CA ARG A 8 -58.48 61.35 35.27
C ARG A 8 -59.70 61.18 34.32
N ALA A 9 -60.10 60.01 33.79
CA ALA A 9 -60.43 58.69 34.38
C ALA A 9 -60.71 57.71 33.19
N ALA A 10 -60.30 56.43 33.22
CA ALA A 10 -61.12 55.21 33.48
C ALA A 10 -62.46 55.12 32.68
N ALA A 11 -62.94 54.00 32.10
CA ALA A 11 -62.48 52.64 31.83
C ALA A 11 -63.53 51.95 30.91
N ALA A 12 -63.13 50.82 30.32
CA ALA A 12 -63.95 49.67 29.85
C ALA A 12 -64.80 49.76 28.56
N GLY A 13 -64.67 48.72 27.72
CA GLY A 13 -65.55 48.43 26.58
C GLY A 13 -64.97 47.37 25.64
N HIS A 14 -65.52 46.15 25.70
CA HIS A 14 -65.09 44.91 25.04
C HIS A 14 -65.39 44.87 23.54
N HIS A 15 -64.52 44.25 22.72
CA HIS A 15 -64.93 43.60 21.48
C HIS A 15 -64.08 42.36 21.18
N SER A 16 -64.77 41.24 20.98
CA SER A 16 -64.24 39.97 20.48
C SER A 16 -64.59 39.88 18.99
N ALA A 17 -63.63 39.51 18.13
CA ALA A 17 -63.92 39.03 16.79
C ALA A 17 -62.76 38.15 16.28
N ALA A 18 -63.14 36.95 15.83
CA ALA A 18 -62.28 35.92 15.30
C ALA A 18 -61.71 36.29 13.92
N GLY A 19 -60.46 35.92 13.67
CA GLY A 19 -59.80 35.97 12.37
C GLY A 19 -59.24 34.58 12.02
N MET A 20 -59.65 34.09 10.85
CA MET A 20 -59.38 32.78 10.26
C MET A 20 -57.90 32.48 9.95
N ALA A 21 -57.69 31.19 9.68
CA ALA A 21 -56.70 30.59 8.79
C ALA A 21 -55.30 30.28 9.35
N GLY A 22 -54.97 28.99 9.32
CA GLY A 22 -53.61 28.48 9.47
C GLY A 22 -53.44 27.21 8.67
N HIS A 23 -53.00 27.37 7.42
CA HIS A 23 -52.57 26.29 6.52
C HIS A 23 -51.46 25.43 7.15
N GLY A 24 -51.57 24.12 6.92
CA GLY A 24 -50.51 23.13 6.71
C GLY A 24 -49.20 23.24 7.52
N SER A 25 -48.92 22.23 8.35
CA SER A 25 -47.52 21.90 8.68
C SER A 25 -47.29 20.40 8.92
N LEU A 26 -47.52 19.55 7.90
CA LEU A 26 -46.99 18.18 7.87
C LEU A 26 -45.49 18.13 7.51
N ARG A 27 -44.68 19.06 8.02
CA ARG A 27 -43.22 19.08 7.82
C ARG A 27 -42.49 19.32 9.14
N ARG A 28 -42.73 18.49 10.16
CA ARG A 28 -42.10 18.70 11.49
C ARG A 28 -41.54 17.52 12.28
N PRO A 29 -41.50 16.26 11.80
CA PRO A 29 -40.64 15.26 12.46
C PRO A 29 -39.18 15.40 12.00
N MET A 30 -38.94 15.56 10.69
CA MET A 30 -37.59 15.53 10.12
C MET A 30 -36.69 16.71 10.48
N THR A 31 -37.24 17.88 10.82
CA THR A 31 -36.43 19.02 11.27
C THR A 31 -36.05 18.92 12.74
N ARG A 32 -36.84 18.21 13.55
CA ARG A 32 -36.64 18.17 15.01
C ARG A 32 -35.44 17.34 15.42
N TRP A 33 -35.24 16.15 14.83
CA TRP A 33 -34.08 15.29 15.10
C TRP A 33 -32.78 15.87 14.49
N TRP A 34 -32.87 16.51 13.33
CA TRP A 34 -31.75 17.20 12.68
C TRP A 34 -31.28 18.46 13.44
N ASN A 35 -32.20 19.17 14.11
CA ASN A 35 -31.84 20.28 15.01
C ASN A 35 -31.38 19.84 16.40
N GLN A 36 -31.29 18.54 16.69
CA GLN A 36 -30.72 18.08 17.96
C GLN A 36 -29.20 18.17 17.93
N THR A 37 -28.67 19.05 18.76
CA THR A 37 -27.22 19.20 18.95
C THR A 37 -26.55 17.91 19.43
N GLY A 38 -27.27 17.05 20.16
CA GLY A 38 -26.79 15.74 20.57
C GLY A 38 -26.43 14.82 19.40
N VAL A 39 -27.22 14.84 18.31
CA VAL A 39 -26.94 14.04 17.10
C VAL A 39 -25.65 14.50 16.44
N TRP A 40 -25.48 15.81 16.27
CA TRP A 40 -24.26 16.39 15.69
C TRP A 40 -23.02 16.20 16.57
N ARG A 41 -23.18 16.28 17.90
CA ARG A 41 -22.10 15.99 18.85
C ARG A 41 -21.71 14.50 18.81
N GLY A 42 -22.69 13.60 18.72
CA GLY A 42 -22.45 12.17 18.58
C GLY A 42 -21.73 11.85 17.26
N LEU A 43 -22.17 12.45 16.16
CA LEU A 43 -21.52 12.30 14.85
C LEU A 43 -20.08 12.85 14.85
N ALA A 44 -19.87 14.03 15.43
CA ALA A 44 -18.53 14.61 15.57
C ALA A 44 -17.62 13.76 16.45
N GLY A 45 -18.14 13.25 17.57
CA GLY A 45 -17.41 12.34 18.46
C GLY A 45 -17.06 11.01 17.78
N ALA A 46 -17.99 10.43 17.02
CA ALA A 46 -17.75 9.21 16.24
C ALA A 46 -16.71 9.43 15.14
N ALA A 47 -16.78 10.56 14.43
CA ALA A 47 -15.79 10.91 13.41
C ALA A 47 -14.39 11.10 14.02
N LEU A 48 -14.29 11.78 15.17
CA LEU A 48 -13.03 11.93 15.89
C LEU A 48 -12.48 10.58 16.35
N ALA A 49 -13.32 9.73 16.93
CA ALA A 49 -12.92 8.39 17.34
C ALA A 49 -12.43 7.54 16.15
N ALA A 50 -13.10 7.62 15.00
CA ALA A 50 -12.67 6.95 13.78
C ALA A 50 -11.32 7.46 13.27
N CYS A 51 -11.09 8.78 13.28
CA CYS A 51 -9.79 9.37 12.92
C CYS A 51 -8.67 8.91 13.87
N VAL A 52 -8.93 8.90 15.18
CA VAL A 52 -7.96 8.39 16.16
C VAL A 52 -7.70 6.91 15.94
N ALA A 53 -8.72 6.11 15.68
CA ALA A 53 -8.58 4.68 15.41
C ALA A 53 -7.77 4.41 14.13
N LEU A 54 -8.02 5.17 13.05
CA LEU A 54 -7.25 5.08 11.81
C LEU A 54 -5.80 5.55 12.01
N GLY A 55 -5.59 6.64 12.76
CA GLY A 55 -4.26 7.12 13.12
C GLY A 55 -3.49 6.09 13.95
N ALA A 56 -4.14 5.49 14.94
CA ALA A 56 -3.58 4.40 15.73
C ALA A 56 -3.28 3.18 14.86
N LEU A 57 -4.15 2.81 13.92
CA LEU A 57 -3.90 1.71 13.00
C LEU A 57 -2.67 1.97 12.12
N LEU A 58 -2.45 3.20 11.68
CA LEU A 58 -1.27 3.57 10.89
C LEU A 58 0.02 3.54 11.73
N VAL A 59 -0.03 4.02 12.97
CA VAL A 59 1.13 4.07 13.88
C VAL A 59 1.49 2.70 14.46
N LEU A 60 0.49 1.88 14.77
CA LEU A 60 0.67 0.57 15.39
C LEU A 60 0.85 -0.55 14.36
N ARG A 61 0.78 -0.25 13.06
CA ARG A 61 1.08 -1.25 12.02
C ARG A 61 2.57 -1.60 12.10
N PRO A 62 2.93 -2.88 12.29
CA PRO A 62 4.31 -3.29 12.16
C PRO A 62 4.76 -3.05 10.72
N GLU A 63 5.88 -2.36 10.56
CA GLU A 63 6.57 -2.25 9.27
C GLU A 63 6.86 -3.68 8.79
N PRO A 64 6.52 -4.06 7.55
CA PRO A 64 6.97 -5.34 7.02
C PRO A 64 8.50 -5.37 7.10
N PRO A 65 9.10 -6.47 7.58
CA PRO A 65 10.54 -6.56 7.70
C PRO A 65 11.17 -6.29 6.33
N GLY A 66 12.14 -5.37 6.30
CA GLY A 66 12.88 -5.05 5.09
C GLY A 66 13.58 -6.29 4.51
N PRO A 67 13.98 -6.24 3.23
CA PRO A 67 14.71 -7.35 2.62
C PRO A 67 15.99 -7.64 3.41
N ALA A 68 16.24 -8.91 3.68
CA ALA A 68 17.47 -9.38 4.30
C ALA A 68 18.67 -9.23 3.36
N TRP A 69 18.44 -9.36 2.05
CA TRP A 69 19.45 -9.18 1.01
C TRP A 69 18.87 -8.51 -0.23
N MET A 70 19.74 -7.81 -0.96
CA MET A 70 19.42 -7.18 -2.23
C MET A 70 20.56 -7.42 -3.21
N ALA A 71 20.23 -7.77 -4.46
CA ALA A 71 21.17 -7.84 -5.56
C ALA A 71 20.57 -7.15 -6.78
N VAL A 72 21.39 -6.38 -7.50
CA VAL A 72 21.03 -5.85 -8.81
C VAL A 72 21.77 -6.68 -9.84
N LEU A 73 21.02 -7.31 -10.75
CA LEU A 73 21.62 -8.08 -11.83
C LEU A 73 21.78 -7.15 -13.04
N SER A 74 23.02 -7.01 -13.48
CA SER A 74 23.42 -6.15 -14.58
C SER A 74 24.02 -6.94 -15.72
N ALA A 75 23.91 -6.42 -16.95
CA ALA A 75 24.51 -7.06 -18.11
C ALA A 75 26.04 -6.91 -18.07
N PRO A 76 26.83 -7.98 -18.29
CA PRO A 76 28.29 -7.92 -18.21
C PRO A 76 28.94 -6.96 -19.22
N GLN A 77 28.26 -6.69 -20.32
CA GLN A 77 28.78 -5.94 -21.47
C GLN A 77 28.73 -4.41 -21.31
N ASP A 78 27.69 -3.88 -20.67
CA ASP A 78 27.48 -2.44 -20.48
C ASP A 78 27.14 -2.04 -19.04
N ASN A 79 27.10 -3.02 -18.13
CA ASN A 79 26.70 -2.87 -16.73
C ASN A 79 25.30 -2.26 -16.54
N SER A 80 24.41 -2.40 -17.54
CA SER A 80 23.03 -1.93 -17.45
C SER A 80 22.23 -2.81 -16.48
N ALA A 81 21.58 -2.17 -15.50
CA ALA A 81 20.76 -2.86 -14.52
C ALA A 81 19.45 -3.36 -15.16
N ALA A 82 19.19 -4.66 -15.04
CA ALA A 82 18.07 -5.32 -15.70
C ALA A 82 17.09 -5.97 -14.74
N TRP A 83 17.57 -6.47 -13.60
CA TRP A 83 16.72 -7.13 -12.62
C TRP A 83 17.10 -6.71 -11.21
N LEU A 84 16.09 -6.60 -10.35
CA LEU A 84 16.24 -6.44 -8.92
C LEU A 84 15.85 -7.73 -8.20
N ALA A 85 16.80 -8.31 -7.48
CA ALA A 85 16.59 -9.46 -6.61
C ALA A 85 16.51 -8.98 -5.16
N LEU A 86 15.42 -9.30 -4.49
CA LEU A 86 15.22 -9.03 -3.06
C LEU A 86 14.98 -10.36 -2.35
N VAL A 87 15.74 -10.62 -1.30
CA VAL A 87 15.51 -11.78 -0.42
C VAL A 87 14.96 -11.28 0.90
N SER A 88 13.79 -11.78 1.28
CA SER A 88 13.16 -11.48 2.56
C SER A 88 13.78 -12.31 3.70
N ALA A 89 13.45 -11.95 4.94
CA ALA A 89 13.92 -12.67 6.13
C ALA A 89 13.46 -14.15 6.17
N ASP A 90 12.33 -14.48 5.55
CA ASP A 90 11.81 -15.85 5.38
C ASP A 90 12.44 -16.60 4.18
N ARG A 91 13.56 -16.11 3.63
CA ARG A 91 14.29 -16.72 2.50
C ARG A 91 13.46 -16.84 1.22
N GLN A 92 12.55 -15.90 0.96
CA GLN A 92 11.92 -15.78 -0.35
C GLN A 92 12.67 -14.79 -1.23
N LEU A 93 13.10 -15.25 -2.40
CA LEU A 93 13.65 -14.43 -3.45
C LEU A 93 12.52 -13.88 -4.33
N THR A 94 12.39 -12.56 -4.36
CA THR A 94 11.54 -11.85 -5.32
C THR A 94 12.44 -11.22 -6.38
N LEU A 95 12.24 -11.62 -7.63
CA LEU A 95 12.97 -11.13 -8.79
C LEU A 95 12.07 -10.24 -9.63
N THR A 96 12.44 -8.97 -9.80
CA THR A 96 11.63 -7.96 -10.50
C THR A 96 12.39 -7.42 -11.72
N PRO A 97 11.84 -7.51 -12.94
CA PRO A 97 12.47 -6.94 -14.12
C PRO A 97 12.38 -5.41 -14.08
N LEU A 98 13.47 -4.74 -14.44
CA LEU A 98 13.57 -3.28 -14.56
C LEU A 98 13.29 -2.81 -15.98
N HIS A 99 13.59 -3.65 -16.98
CA HIS A 99 13.32 -3.41 -18.39
C HIS A 99 12.95 -4.72 -19.09
N GLY A 100 12.31 -4.58 -20.26
CA GLY A 100 11.89 -5.74 -21.07
C GLY A 100 13.09 -6.53 -21.60
N THR A 101 13.03 -7.86 -21.52
CA THR A 101 14.05 -8.79 -22.01
C THR A 101 13.50 -9.69 -23.09
N VAL A 102 13.98 -9.49 -24.32
CA VAL A 102 13.58 -10.30 -25.47
C VAL A 102 14.49 -11.51 -25.59
N VAL A 103 13.93 -12.68 -25.36
CA VAL A 103 14.56 -13.98 -25.49
C VAL A 103 14.18 -14.57 -26.84
N ALA A 104 15.15 -15.15 -27.54
CA ALA A 104 14.91 -15.81 -28.82
C ALA A 104 13.97 -17.02 -28.66
N ASN A 105 13.18 -17.29 -29.72
CA ASN A 105 12.26 -18.41 -29.75
C ASN A 105 13.01 -19.73 -29.46
N ARG A 106 12.49 -20.58 -28.57
CA ARG A 106 13.10 -21.85 -28.08
C ARG A 106 14.28 -21.72 -27.10
N LYS A 107 14.51 -20.56 -26.52
CA LYS A 107 15.42 -20.37 -25.39
C LYS A 107 14.63 -19.98 -24.14
N ALA A 108 15.22 -20.21 -22.98
CA ALA A 108 14.64 -19.83 -21.70
C ALA A 108 15.70 -19.15 -20.82
N LEU A 109 15.25 -18.23 -19.97
CA LEU A 109 16.09 -17.64 -18.93
C LEU A 109 16.13 -18.61 -17.75
N GLN A 110 17.32 -18.98 -17.32
CA GLN A 110 17.51 -19.79 -16.12
C GLN A 110 18.31 -19.01 -15.09
N LEU A 111 17.83 -19.05 -13.85
CA LEU A 111 18.46 -18.38 -12.73
C LEU A 111 19.32 -19.37 -11.95
N TRP A 112 20.51 -18.92 -11.58
CA TRP A 112 21.50 -19.65 -10.81
C TRP A 112 21.92 -18.83 -9.60
N ILE A 113 22.24 -19.53 -8.52
CA ILE A 113 22.82 -18.95 -7.32
C ILE A 113 24.13 -19.64 -7.00
N SER A 114 25.13 -18.83 -6.68
CA SER A 114 26.47 -19.28 -6.27
C SER A 114 26.86 -18.55 -4.99
N ALA A 115 27.62 -19.22 -4.13
CA ALA A 115 28.13 -18.61 -2.91
C ALA A 115 29.54 -19.11 -2.60
N PRO A 116 30.33 -18.34 -1.83
CA PRO A 116 31.63 -18.80 -1.36
C PRO A 116 31.53 -20.15 -0.64
N GLY A 117 32.42 -21.07 -0.96
CA GLY A 117 32.45 -22.41 -0.35
C GLY A 117 31.47 -23.43 -0.93
N TRP A 118 30.62 -23.05 -1.89
CA TRP A 118 29.75 -24.00 -2.59
C TRP A 118 30.51 -24.72 -3.71
N ALA A 119 30.21 -26.00 -3.92
CA ALA A 119 30.90 -26.81 -4.93
C ALA A 119 30.50 -26.44 -6.37
N ALA A 120 29.24 -26.04 -6.59
CA ALA A 120 28.72 -25.64 -7.88
C ALA A 120 27.53 -24.67 -7.72
N PRO A 121 27.24 -23.85 -8.76
CA PRO A 121 26.01 -23.06 -8.80
C PRO A 121 24.76 -23.94 -8.73
N VAL A 122 23.76 -23.51 -7.98
CA VAL A 122 22.48 -24.21 -7.85
C VAL A 122 21.46 -23.52 -8.74
N SER A 123 20.69 -24.30 -9.52
CA SER A 123 19.59 -23.73 -10.29
C SER A 123 18.42 -23.37 -9.39
N LEU A 124 17.93 -22.14 -9.55
CA LEU A 124 16.68 -21.69 -8.94
C LEU A 124 15.47 -21.95 -9.83
N GLY A 125 15.70 -22.22 -11.12
CA GLY A 125 14.67 -22.57 -12.09
C GLY A 125 14.59 -21.60 -13.26
N LEU A 126 13.58 -21.84 -14.11
CA LEU A 126 13.33 -21.05 -15.30
C LEU A 126 12.48 -19.82 -14.96
N LEU A 127 12.80 -18.71 -15.62
CA LEU A 127 12.10 -17.45 -15.47
C LEU A 127 11.27 -17.16 -16.71
N GLU A 128 10.06 -16.67 -16.49
CA GLU A 128 9.27 -16.07 -17.55
C GLU A 128 9.78 -14.66 -17.83
N GLN A 129 9.77 -14.28 -19.11
CA GLN A 129 10.20 -12.95 -19.53
C GLN A 129 9.24 -11.89 -18.99
N ASP A 130 9.80 -10.76 -18.58
CA ASP A 130 9.07 -9.54 -18.20
C ASP A 130 8.02 -9.72 -17.10
N ARG A 131 8.15 -10.80 -16.32
CA ARG A 131 7.29 -11.10 -15.18
C ARG A 131 8.11 -11.20 -13.91
N GLN A 132 7.52 -10.74 -12.81
CA GLN A 132 8.08 -10.96 -11.49
C GLN A 132 8.06 -12.46 -11.15
N ALA A 133 9.20 -12.98 -10.66
CA ALA A 133 9.31 -14.35 -10.18
C ALA A 133 9.49 -14.37 -8.67
N LYS A 134 8.91 -15.38 -8.00
CA LYS A 134 9.07 -15.64 -6.57
C LYS A 134 9.59 -17.06 -6.37
N LEU A 135 10.76 -17.19 -5.76
CA LEU A 135 11.44 -18.46 -5.58
C LEU A 135 11.80 -18.66 -4.11
N ALA A 136 11.54 -19.85 -3.59
CA ALA A 136 11.91 -20.22 -2.23
C ALA A 136 13.38 -20.65 -2.21
N LEU A 137 14.17 -20.07 -1.31
CA LEU A 137 15.58 -20.41 -1.09
C LEU A 137 15.75 -21.36 0.11
N ASP A 138 14.65 -21.90 0.63
CA ASP A 138 14.57 -22.76 1.82
C ASP A 138 15.43 -24.03 1.71
N LYS A 139 15.53 -24.60 0.51
CA LYS A 139 16.31 -25.82 0.24
C LYS A 139 17.81 -25.60 0.03
N LEU A 140 18.25 -24.34 0.03
CA LEU A 140 19.67 -24.03 -0.18
C LEU A 140 20.47 -24.11 1.12
N PRO A 141 21.79 -24.37 1.02
CA PRO A 141 22.70 -24.15 2.13
C PRO A 141 22.57 -22.73 2.72
N PRO A 142 23.08 -22.50 3.94
CA PRO A 142 23.09 -21.17 4.54
C PRO A 142 23.70 -20.13 3.58
N LEU A 143 22.99 -19.00 3.43
CA LEU A 143 23.45 -17.89 2.60
C LEU A 143 24.39 -17.01 3.43
N GLU A 144 25.69 -17.11 3.14
CA GLU A 144 26.71 -16.24 3.71
C GLU A 144 26.93 -14.99 2.85
N ALA A 145 27.53 -13.94 3.39
CA ALA A 145 27.83 -12.73 2.61
C ALA A 145 28.67 -13.03 1.36
N GLY A 146 28.41 -12.31 0.27
CA GLY A 146 29.16 -12.45 -0.99
C GLY A 146 28.63 -13.52 -1.94
N TRP A 147 27.43 -14.06 -1.69
CA TRP A 147 26.72 -14.86 -2.70
C TRP A 147 26.27 -14.01 -3.89
N SER A 148 26.09 -14.65 -5.04
CA SER A 148 25.75 -14.01 -6.31
C SER A 148 24.67 -14.76 -7.05
N LEU A 149 23.95 -14.02 -7.89
CA LEU A 149 22.97 -14.54 -8.83
C LEU A 149 23.48 -14.35 -10.25
N GLU A 150 23.24 -15.36 -11.07
CA GLU A 150 23.56 -15.34 -12.49
C GLU A 150 22.35 -15.80 -13.30
N MET A 151 22.10 -15.12 -14.41
CA MET A 151 21.03 -15.45 -15.33
C MET A 151 21.64 -15.83 -16.69
N THR A 152 21.42 -17.06 -17.11
CA THR A 152 21.95 -17.59 -18.38
C THR A 152 20.83 -17.88 -19.37
N LEU A 153 21.20 -17.87 -20.64
CA LEU A 153 20.31 -18.24 -21.74
C LEU A 153 20.42 -19.73 -22.06
N GLU A 154 19.49 -20.52 -21.56
CA GLU A 154 19.50 -21.98 -21.66
C GLU A 154 18.50 -22.48 -22.72
N PRO A 155 18.55 -23.76 -23.13
CA PRO A 155 17.49 -24.39 -23.91
C PRO A 155 16.13 -24.28 -23.21
N GLN A 156 15.02 -24.38 -23.95
CA GLN A 156 13.67 -24.20 -23.40
C GLN A 156 13.32 -25.08 -22.18
N GLY A 157 13.94 -26.26 -22.04
CA GLY A 157 13.76 -27.16 -20.90
C GLY A 157 14.69 -26.90 -19.71
N GLY A 158 15.58 -25.91 -19.82
CA GLY A 158 16.67 -25.66 -18.89
C GLY A 158 17.86 -26.61 -19.04
N SER A 159 18.85 -26.37 -18.21
CA SER A 159 20.09 -27.13 -18.11
C SER A 159 20.34 -27.55 -16.65
N ALA A 160 21.13 -28.61 -16.46
CA ALA A 160 21.53 -29.07 -15.12
C ALA A 160 22.69 -28.25 -14.52
N ALA A 161 23.43 -27.54 -15.37
CA ALA A 161 24.51 -26.63 -15.01
C ALA A 161 24.47 -25.40 -15.93
N PRO A 162 24.99 -24.24 -15.49
CA PRO A 162 25.07 -23.06 -16.34
C PRO A 162 26.01 -23.33 -17.51
N GLY A 163 25.47 -23.32 -18.74
CA GLY A 163 26.22 -23.60 -19.97
C GLY A 163 25.95 -22.61 -21.09
N GLY A 164 24.85 -21.86 -21.00
CA GLY A 164 24.53 -20.77 -21.89
C GLY A 164 25.33 -19.48 -21.61
N PRO A 165 25.26 -18.49 -22.52
CA PRO A 165 25.83 -17.18 -22.27
C PRO A 165 25.17 -16.50 -21.06
N VAL A 166 25.98 -15.89 -20.20
CA VAL A 166 25.52 -15.08 -19.07
C VAL A 166 24.95 -13.78 -19.60
N LEU A 167 23.68 -13.54 -19.34
CA LEU A 167 23.00 -12.31 -19.73
C LEU A 167 23.07 -11.27 -18.63
N TYR A 168 22.89 -11.69 -17.37
CA TYR A 168 22.88 -10.80 -16.21
C TYR A 168 23.54 -11.46 -15.02
N ALA A 169 24.28 -10.69 -14.22
CA ALA A 169 24.88 -11.17 -12.99
C ALA A 169 24.86 -10.07 -11.92
N GLY A 170 24.81 -10.46 -10.65
CA GLY A 170 24.79 -9.52 -9.53
C GLY A 170 25.19 -10.16 -8.21
N GLN A 171 25.97 -9.44 -7.40
CA GLN A 171 26.29 -9.85 -6.04
C GLN A 171 25.22 -9.38 -5.07
N ALA A 172 24.90 -10.22 -4.09
CA ALA A 172 23.99 -9.89 -3.04
C ALA A 172 24.68 -9.15 -1.91
N VAL A 173 24.07 -8.04 -1.51
CA VAL A 173 24.51 -7.19 -0.41
C VAL A 173 23.40 -7.08 0.62
N LYS A 174 23.80 -6.93 1.88
CA LYS A 174 22.86 -6.64 2.95
C LYS A 174 22.51 -5.14 2.87
N PRO A 175 21.24 -4.78 2.64
CA PRO A 175 20.85 -3.37 2.66
C PRO A 175 21.08 -2.80 4.07
N ARG A 176 21.58 -1.56 4.13
CA ARG A 176 21.89 -0.86 5.38
C ARG A 176 20.63 -0.28 6.02
#